data_AF-A0AAJ3CGS2-F1
#
_entry.id   AF-A0AAJ3CGS2-F1
#
_cell.length_a   1.000
_cell.length_b   1.000
_cell.length_c   1.000
_cell.angle_alpha   90.00
_cell.angle_beta   90.00
_cell.angle_gamma   90.00
#
_symmetry.space_group_name_H-M   'P 1'
#
loop_
_entity.id
_entity.type
_entity.pdbx_description
1 polymer ?
#
loop_
_entity_poly.entity_id
_entity_poly.type
_entity_poly.pdbx_seq_one_letter_code
_entity_poly.pdbx_strand_id
1 'polypeptide(L)'
;MQARRLILIATMTLGLLMNHSSAAQGRPSVTKVPDAGTSQQIPEGRPIPQQWPHIGMSMRALERAYIESYEQSGFRLANRHRRSYPNGIWNIELVFQLKTAPKGSDAPGTTLSILISRPDTCGCSVTRESFVGPDAYSPDPTLVARGTRALIKADTAALAKVRQRLGMSLPTIDTLTP
;
A
#
# COMPACT_ATOMS: atom_id res chain seq x y z
N MET A 1 3.71 -36.57 -51.92
CA MET A 1 3.96 -35.26 -52.56
C MET A 1 4.01 -34.20 -51.47
N GLN A 2 5.08 -33.37 -51.49
CA GLN A 2 5.30 -32.04 -50.86
C GLN A 2 4.94 -31.84 -49.36
N ALA A 3 5.88 -31.62 -48.43
CA ALA A 3 6.89 -30.54 -48.25
C ALA A 3 6.47 -29.66 -47.04
N ARG A 4 7.09 -29.88 -45.87
CA ARG A 4 8.12 -29.00 -45.25
C ARG A 4 7.70 -27.53 -45.11
N ARG A 5 7.62 -27.03 -43.87
CA ARG A 5 8.37 -25.83 -43.39
C ARG A 5 8.57 -25.88 -41.86
N LEU A 6 9.82 -26.13 -41.48
CA LEU A 6 10.42 -25.89 -40.17
C LEU A 6 11.09 -24.52 -40.25
N ILE A 7 10.87 -23.59 -39.31
CA ILE A 7 11.64 -22.35 -39.24
C ILE A 7 12.35 -22.32 -37.88
N LEU A 8 13.60 -22.72 -37.93
CA LEU A 8 14.65 -22.48 -36.94
C LEU A 8 15.47 -21.29 -37.49
N ILE A 9 15.61 -20.22 -36.72
CA ILE A 9 16.63 -19.20 -37.00
C ILE A 9 17.46 -19.04 -35.74
N ALA A 10 18.72 -19.45 -35.85
CA ALA A 10 19.76 -19.31 -34.86
C ALA A 10 20.91 -18.48 -35.44
N THR A 11 21.58 -17.72 -34.56
CA THR A 11 22.93 -17.10 -34.67
C THR A 11 23.06 -15.90 -35.63
N MET A 12 23.84 -14.83 -35.36
CA MET A 12 25.22 -14.69 -34.86
C MET A 12 25.42 -13.26 -34.29
N THR A 13 25.90 -13.07 -33.05
CA THR A 13 27.30 -12.88 -32.57
C THR A 13 28.06 -11.61 -33.02
N LEU A 14 28.44 -10.84 -31.97
CA LEU A 14 29.76 -10.26 -31.68
C LEU A 14 30.09 -8.83 -32.14
N GLY A 15 30.19 -7.94 -31.15
CA GLY A 15 30.97 -6.71 -31.17
C GLY A 15 31.61 -6.50 -29.80
N LEU A 16 32.76 -7.15 -29.57
CA LEU A 16 33.70 -6.84 -28.49
C LEU A 16 34.39 -5.50 -28.81
N LEU A 17 34.32 -4.53 -27.90
CA LEU A 17 35.50 -3.70 -27.63
C LEU A 17 35.51 -3.29 -26.16
N MET A 18 36.54 -3.77 -25.48
CA MET A 18 36.98 -3.31 -24.18
C MET A 18 37.49 -1.87 -24.32
N ASN A 19 37.21 -0.99 -23.36
CA ASN A 19 38.28 -0.17 -22.78
C ASN A 19 37.91 0.36 -21.39
N HIS A 20 38.93 0.52 -20.58
CA HIS A 20 38.93 0.55 -19.12
C HIS A 20 38.84 1.97 -18.52
N SER A 21 38.34 2.00 -17.28
CA SER A 21 38.70 2.85 -16.13
C SER A 21 39.14 4.31 -16.33
N SER A 22 38.43 5.23 -15.66
CA SER A 22 39.08 6.37 -15.01
C SER A 22 38.42 6.67 -13.66
N ALA A 23 39.25 7.05 -12.70
CA ALA A 23 39.05 6.94 -11.27
C ALA A 23 38.70 8.27 -10.58
N ALA A 24 38.10 8.10 -9.39
CA ALA A 24 38.34 8.86 -8.17
C ALA A 24 37.63 10.21 -7.91
N GLN A 25 37.43 10.43 -6.60
CA GLN A 25 37.15 11.67 -5.85
C GLN A 25 35.65 11.97 -5.63
N GLY A 26 35.08 11.90 -4.41
CA GLY A 26 35.69 11.67 -3.12
C GLY A 26 34.67 11.54 -1.97
N ARG A 27 35.15 10.90 -0.90
CA ARG A 27 34.80 11.09 0.52
C ARG A 27 36.16 11.12 1.23
N PRO A 28 36.35 11.76 2.41
CA PRO A 28 35.39 11.75 3.52
C PRO A 28 35.32 13.07 4.33
N SER A 29 34.31 13.23 5.18
CA SER A 29 34.55 13.92 6.46
C SER A 29 33.58 13.42 7.53
N VAL A 30 34.15 13.15 8.70
CA VAL A 30 33.57 12.55 9.89
C VAL A 30 33.18 13.66 10.87
N THR A 31 32.23 13.34 11.76
CA THR A 31 31.88 14.02 13.02
C THR A 31 31.01 15.28 12.96
N LYS A 32 29.71 15.08 13.24
CA LYS A 32 29.05 15.75 14.37
C LYS A 32 27.83 14.94 14.80
N VAL A 33 27.94 14.31 15.98
CA VAL A 33 26.78 14.05 16.83
C VAL A 33 26.43 15.39 17.49
N PRO A 34 25.18 15.82 17.46
CA PRO A 34 24.60 16.55 18.57
C PRO A 34 23.57 15.64 19.24
N ASP A 35 23.89 15.27 20.48
CA ASP A 35 22.90 14.92 21.49
C ASP A 35 21.96 16.10 21.73
N ALA A 36 20.80 15.77 22.31
CA ALA A 36 19.75 16.64 22.82
C ALA A 36 18.63 17.00 21.83
N GLY A 37 17.57 16.18 21.89
CA GLY A 37 16.26 16.70 22.23
C GLY A 37 15.49 17.36 21.09
N THR A 38 15.00 16.57 20.14
CA THR A 38 13.80 16.98 19.40
C THR A 38 12.96 15.74 19.11
N SER A 39 11.90 15.62 19.91
CA SER A 39 10.64 14.90 19.63
C SER A 39 10.60 14.17 18.29
N GLN A 40 11.10 12.93 18.24
CA GLN A 40 10.69 11.98 17.19
C GLN A 40 9.25 11.56 17.50
N GLN A 41 8.32 12.45 17.19
CA GLN A 41 6.90 12.14 17.15
C GLN A 41 6.63 11.21 15.94
N ILE A 42 6.27 9.97 16.28
CA ILE A 42 5.55 8.97 15.49
C ILE A 42 6.36 8.27 14.37
N PRO A 43 6.77 7.01 14.54
CA PRO A 43 7.05 6.13 13.41
C PRO A 43 5.71 5.69 12.79
N GLU A 44 5.25 6.39 11.75
CA GLU A 44 4.02 6.05 11.01
C GLU A 44 4.11 4.66 10.36
N GLY A 45 3.10 3.82 10.59
CA GLY A 45 2.90 2.57 9.86
C GLY A 45 2.54 2.79 8.38
N ARG A 46 3.53 2.88 7.50
CA ARG A 46 3.34 2.83 6.04
C ARG A 46 3.52 1.41 5.51
N PRO A 47 2.76 0.97 4.47
CA PRO A 47 2.57 1.74 3.25
C PRO A 47 1.13 1.87 2.71
N ILE A 48 0.76 3.06 2.26
CA ILE A 48 0.05 3.23 0.98
C ILE A 48 0.94 4.10 0.07
N PRO A 49 1.67 3.51 -0.91
CA PRO A 49 1.93 4.16 -2.21
C PRO A 49 1.67 3.15 -3.36
N GLN A 50 1.32 3.50 -4.60
CA GLN A 50 1.30 4.73 -5.39
C GLN A 50 0.05 4.63 -6.30
N GLN A 51 -0.75 5.69 -6.43
CA GLN A 51 -1.67 5.99 -7.54
C GLN A 51 -2.07 4.79 -8.45
N TRP A 52 -2.77 3.79 -7.91
CA TRP A 52 -3.29 2.73 -8.75
C TRP A 52 -4.57 3.23 -9.42
N PRO A 53 -4.71 3.10 -10.74
CA PRO A 53 -5.89 3.57 -11.43
C PRO A 53 -7.09 2.77 -10.94
N HIS A 54 -7.94 3.43 -10.16
CA HIS A 54 -9.30 2.96 -9.86
C HIS A 54 -10.24 3.17 -11.06
N ILE A 55 -9.68 3.51 -12.23
CA ILE A 55 -10.39 3.78 -13.48
C ILE A 55 -11.24 2.55 -13.83
N GLY A 56 -12.53 2.78 -14.05
CA GLY A 56 -13.52 1.72 -14.32
C GLY A 56 -14.22 1.17 -13.08
N MET A 57 -13.78 1.53 -11.87
CA MET A 57 -14.49 1.18 -10.63
C MET A 57 -15.41 2.31 -10.18
N SER A 58 -16.67 1.97 -9.87
CA SER A 58 -17.55 2.92 -9.19
C SER A 58 -17.08 3.16 -7.75
N MET A 59 -17.32 4.36 -7.24
CA MET A 59 -16.90 4.70 -5.88
C MET A 59 -17.50 3.82 -4.80
N ARG A 60 -18.76 3.44 -4.96
CA ARG A 60 -19.42 2.49 -4.06
C ARG A 60 -18.73 1.12 -4.10
N ALA A 61 -18.22 0.70 -5.26
CA ALA A 61 -17.46 -0.54 -5.38
C ALA A 61 -16.07 -0.43 -4.73
N LEU A 62 -15.40 0.73 -4.86
CA LEU A 62 -14.11 0.99 -4.22
C LEU A 62 -14.25 1.00 -2.69
N GLU A 63 -15.18 1.80 -2.18
CA GLU A 63 -15.48 1.89 -0.74
C GLU A 63 -15.77 0.51 -0.13
N ARG A 64 -16.69 -0.26 -0.75
CA ARG A 64 -17.00 -1.62 -0.29
C ARG A 64 -15.79 -2.54 -0.34
N ALA A 65 -14.91 -2.43 -1.34
CA ALA A 65 -13.73 -3.27 -1.43
C ALA A 65 -12.80 -3.07 -0.24
N TYR A 66 -12.60 -1.81 0.18
CA TYR A 66 -11.83 -1.48 1.37
C TYR A 66 -12.52 -1.95 2.65
N ILE A 67 -13.81 -1.62 2.84
CA ILE A 67 -14.57 -2.03 4.04
C ILE A 67 -14.53 -3.55 4.23
N GLU A 68 -14.92 -4.32 3.21
CA GLU A 68 -14.98 -5.77 3.32
C GLU A 68 -13.59 -6.38 3.60
N SER A 69 -12.53 -5.85 2.97
CA SER A 69 -11.19 -6.40 3.13
C SER A 69 -10.61 -6.11 4.51
N TYR A 70 -10.86 -4.93 5.04
CA TYR A 70 -10.51 -4.57 6.42
C TYR A 70 -11.29 -5.40 7.44
N GLU A 71 -12.59 -5.58 7.23
CA GLU A 71 -13.43 -6.39 8.11
C GLU A 71 -12.99 -7.86 8.15
N GLN A 72 -12.66 -8.42 6.99
CA GLN A 72 -12.12 -9.78 6.87
C GLN A 72 -10.70 -9.90 7.47
N SER A 73 -9.97 -8.81 7.56
CA SER A 73 -8.60 -8.76 8.10
C SER A 73 -8.53 -8.51 9.60
N GLY A 74 -9.66 -8.51 10.31
CA GLY A 74 -9.71 -8.38 11.77
C GLY A 74 -10.00 -6.96 12.26
N PHE A 75 -10.33 -6.03 11.35
CA PHE A 75 -10.85 -4.72 11.72
C PHE A 75 -12.39 -4.74 11.74
N ARG A 76 -12.99 -3.69 12.30
CA ARG A 76 -14.41 -3.36 12.21
C ARG A 76 -14.53 -1.91 11.77
N LEU A 77 -15.49 -1.60 10.91
CA LEU A 77 -15.80 -0.21 10.59
C LEU A 77 -16.46 0.43 11.82
N ALA A 78 -15.79 1.42 12.41
CA ALA A 78 -16.27 2.15 13.58
C ALA A 78 -17.02 3.43 13.18
N ASN A 79 -16.56 4.10 12.12
CA ASN A 79 -17.22 5.28 11.60
C ASN A 79 -17.00 5.43 10.09
N ARG A 80 -17.95 6.07 9.43
CA ARG A 80 -17.90 6.45 8.02
C ARG A 80 -18.40 7.89 7.89
N HIS A 81 -17.50 8.80 7.55
CA HIS A 81 -17.85 10.20 7.35
C HIS A 81 -17.68 10.57 5.88
N ARG A 82 -18.75 11.09 5.26
CA ARG A 82 -18.70 11.61 3.89
C ARG A 82 -18.78 13.13 3.96
N ARG A 83 -17.86 13.80 3.26
CA ARG A 83 -17.86 15.24 3.13
C ARG A 83 -17.71 15.64 1.67
N SER A 84 -18.42 16.69 1.30
CA SER A 84 -18.38 17.28 -0.03
C SER A 84 -17.98 18.74 0.12
N TYR A 85 -17.12 19.18 -0.78
CA TYR A 85 -16.58 20.53 -0.80
C TYR A 85 -17.23 21.33 -1.94
N PRO A 86 -17.36 22.67 -1.81
CA PRO A 86 -17.97 23.51 -2.83
C PRO A 86 -17.28 23.45 -4.21
N ASN A 87 -16.01 23.07 -4.25
CA ASN A 87 -15.22 22.90 -5.48
C ASN A 87 -15.49 21.56 -6.21
N GLY A 88 -16.51 20.80 -5.80
CA GLY A 88 -16.88 19.52 -6.41
C GLY A 88 -16.03 18.34 -5.96
N ILE A 89 -14.99 18.57 -5.14
CA ILE A 89 -14.23 17.52 -4.47
C ILE A 89 -15.09 16.90 -3.39
N TRP A 90 -14.98 15.60 -3.19
CA TRP A 90 -15.57 14.95 -2.03
C TRP A 90 -14.67 13.85 -1.51
N ASN A 91 -14.76 13.61 -0.20
CA ASN A 91 -14.00 12.61 0.52
C ASN A 91 -14.92 11.68 1.33
N ILE A 92 -14.50 10.43 1.47
CA ILE A 92 -15.04 9.49 2.45
C ILE A 92 -13.92 9.11 3.41
N GLU A 93 -14.09 9.40 4.68
CA GLU A 93 -13.27 8.87 5.76
C GLU A 93 -13.88 7.57 6.26
N LEU A 94 -13.05 6.53 6.33
CA LEU A 94 -13.38 5.22 6.88
C LEU A 94 -12.50 5.00 8.11
N VAL A 95 -13.12 4.98 9.29
CA VAL A 95 -12.44 4.75 10.57
C VAL A 95 -12.61 3.29 10.93
N PHE A 96 -11.49 2.57 11.00
CA PHE A 96 -11.44 1.16 11.36
C PHE A 96 -10.82 0.98 12.74
N GLN A 97 -11.39 0.09 13.54
CA GLN A 97 -10.82 -0.35 14.82
C GLN A 97 -10.50 -1.83 14.76
N LEU A 98 -9.50 -2.28 15.52
CA LEU A 98 -9.23 -3.71 15.67
C LEU A 98 -10.38 -4.39 16.42
N LYS A 99 -10.86 -5.52 15.90
CA LYS A 99 -11.96 -6.29 16.52
C LYS A 99 -11.62 -6.76 17.93
N THR A 100 -10.35 -7.06 18.18
CA THR A 100 -9.84 -7.52 19.47
C THR A 100 -9.72 -6.40 20.51
N ALA A 101 -9.73 -5.14 20.09
CA ALA A 101 -9.64 -4.00 21.01
C ALA A 101 -11.02 -3.57 21.51
N PRO A 102 -11.13 -3.05 22.76
CA PRO A 102 -12.33 -2.37 23.24
C PRO A 102 -12.79 -1.27 22.27
N LYS A 103 -14.08 -0.94 22.27
CA LYS A 103 -14.61 0.19 21.49
C LYS A 103 -14.27 1.49 22.22
N GLY A 104 -13.92 2.53 21.47
CA GLY A 104 -13.61 3.86 22.01
C GLY A 104 -12.86 4.72 20.99
N SER A 105 -12.73 6.02 21.25
CA SER A 105 -11.95 6.94 20.40
C SER A 105 -10.48 6.53 20.31
N ASP A 106 -9.95 5.95 21.38
CA ASP A 106 -8.52 5.63 21.54
C ASP A 106 -8.24 4.15 21.25
N ALA A 107 -9.23 3.44 20.71
CA ALA A 107 -9.08 2.04 20.33
C ALA A 107 -8.06 1.91 19.19
N PRO A 108 -7.10 0.97 19.29
CA PRO A 108 -6.21 0.63 18.18
C PRO A 108 -6.95 0.44 16.86
N GLY A 109 -6.45 1.07 15.80
CA GLY A 109 -7.19 1.24 14.56
C GLY A 109 -6.44 2.03 13.49
N THR A 110 -7.12 2.33 12.39
CA THR A 110 -6.61 3.16 11.30
C THR A 110 -7.74 3.94 10.65
N THR A 111 -7.41 5.12 10.14
CA THR A 111 -8.32 5.92 9.32
C THR A 111 -7.81 5.95 7.89
N LEU A 112 -8.70 5.63 6.95
CA LEU A 112 -8.49 5.80 5.52
C LEU A 112 -9.35 6.95 4.99
N SER A 113 -8.81 7.71 4.05
CA SER A 113 -9.55 8.71 3.28
C SER A 113 -9.58 8.30 1.82
N ILE A 114 -10.77 8.28 1.23
CA ILE A 114 -10.97 8.11 -0.21
C ILE A 114 -11.38 9.48 -0.76
N LEU A 115 -10.44 10.13 -1.45
CA LEU A 115 -10.61 11.45 -2.04
C LEU A 115 -10.96 11.35 -3.51
N ILE A 116 -11.89 12.17 -3.99
CA ILE A 116 -12.16 12.36 -5.41
C ILE A 116 -11.93 13.80 -5.80
N SER A 117 -10.98 13.99 -6.71
CA SER A 117 -10.65 15.29 -7.28
C SER A 117 -11.30 15.53 -8.65
N ARG A 118 -11.61 14.47 -9.40
CA ARG A 118 -12.22 14.54 -10.73
C ARG A 118 -13.24 13.41 -10.92
N PRO A 119 -14.54 13.69 -10.69
CA PRO A 119 -15.57 12.65 -10.71
C PRO A 119 -15.86 12.09 -12.10
N ASP A 120 -15.56 12.85 -13.15
CA ASP A 120 -15.72 12.50 -14.58
C ASP A 120 -14.66 11.51 -15.09
N THR A 121 -13.45 11.52 -14.52
CA THR A 121 -12.29 10.73 -14.98
C THR A 121 -11.80 9.70 -13.95
N CYS A 122 -12.58 9.48 -12.89
CA CYS A 122 -12.22 8.59 -11.78
C CYS A 122 -10.86 8.95 -11.13
N GLY A 123 -10.62 10.26 -10.92
CA GLY A 123 -9.45 10.79 -10.20
C GLY A 123 -9.54 10.56 -8.69
N CYS A 124 -9.62 9.28 -8.30
CA CYS A 124 -9.81 8.85 -6.92
C CYS A 124 -8.48 8.38 -6.31
N SER A 125 -8.18 8.83 -5.10
CA SER A 125 -7.02 8.38 -4.33
C SER A 125 -7.46 7.85 -2.97
N VAL A 126 -6.83 6.77 -2.51
CA VAL A 126 -6.97 6.29 -1.14
C VAL A 126 -5.71 6.63 -0.37
N THR A 127 -5.85 7.33 0.75
CA THR A 127 -4.78 7.72 1.65
C THR A 127 -5.04 7.18 3.04
N ARG A 128 -3.96 6.97 3.79
CA ARG A 128 -4.05 6.65 5.21
C ARG A 128 -3.77 7.93 5.98
N GLU A 129 -4.72 8.29 6.83
CA GLU A 129 -4.63 9.48 7.68
C GLU A 129 -4.03 9.16 9.04
N SER A 130 -4.25 7.94 9.55
CA SER A 130 -3.70 7.52 10.83
C SER A 130 -3.60 6.00 10.96
N PHE A 131 -2.71 5.54 11.85
CA PHE A 131 -2.69 4.17 12.33
C PHE A 131 -2.12 4.12 13.74
N VAL A 132 -2.82 3.40 14.62
CA VAL A 132 -2.35 3.03 15.96
C VAL A 132 -2.54 1.52 16.09
N GLY A 133 -1.43 0.78 16.11
CA GLY A 133 -1.45 -0.66 16.32
C GLY A 133 -1.84 -1.05 17.75
N PRO A 134 -2.18 -2.33 17.98
CA PRO A 134 -2.19 -2.86 19.34
C PRO A 134 -0.76 -2.78 19.89
N ASP A 135 -0.62 -2.49 21.17
CA ASP A 135 0.69 -2.41 21.84
C ASP A 135 1.66 -1.38 21.22
N ALA A 136 1.15 -0.35 20.52
CA ALA A 136 1.99 0.65 19.83
C ALA A 136 2.98 1.39 20.75
N TYR A 137 2.69 1.42 22.05
CA TYR A 137 3.53 2.05 23.09
C TYR A 137 4.29 1.04 23.95
N SER A 138 4.25 -0.25 23.60
CA SER A 138 4.99 -1.29 24.31
C SER A 138 6.50 -1.15 24.06
N PRO A 139 7.34 -1.39 25.08
CA PRO A 139 8.79 -1.48 24.88
C PRO A 139 9.21 -2.76 24.13
N ASP A 140 8.33 -3.76 24.00
CA ASP A 140 8.60 -4.99 23.24
C ASP A 140 8.36 -4.78 21.73
N PRO A 141 9.42 -4.76 20.90
CA PRO A 141 9.30 -4.52 19.46
C PRO A 141 8.51 -5.63 18.74
N THR A 142 8.44 -6.83 19.31
CA THR A 142 7.68 -7.95 18.73
C THR A 142 6.19 -7.67 18.81
N LEU A 143 5.72 -7.09 19.92
CA LEU A 143 4.30 -6.73 20.10
C LEU A 143 3.90 -5.61 19.15
N VAL A 144 4.73 -4.58 19.03
CA VAL A 144 4.54 -3.46 18.08
C VAL A 144 4.45 -3.99 16.64
N ALA A 145 5.34 -4.91 16.25
CA ALA A 145 5.37 -5.48 14.91
C ALA A 145 4.09 -6.27 14.55
N ARG A 146 3.32 -6.78 15.53
CA ARG A 146 2.03 -7.45 15.25
C ARG A 146 1.02 -6.48 14.66
N GLY A 147 0.98 -5.25 15.17
CA GLY A 147 0.13 -4.19 14.63
C GLY A 147 0.41 -3.91 13.17
N THR A 148 1.67 -3.66 12.85
CA THR A 148 2.10 -3.38 11.48
C THR A 148 1.78 -4.55 10.53
N ARG A 149 1.96 -5.80 10.97
CA ARG A 149 1.58 -6.98 10.17
C ARG A 149 0.07 -7.06 9.91
N ALA A 150 -0.76 -6.75 10.90
CA ALA A 150 -2.21 -6.73 10.73
C ALA A 150 -2.64 -5.66 9.71
N LEU A 151 -2.01 -4.48 9.74
CA LEU A 151 -2.26 -3.42 8.78
C LEU A 151 -1.87 -3.83 7.35
N ILE A 152 -0.64 -4.35 7.16
CA ILE A 152 -0.14 -4.81 5.85
C ILE A 152 -1.06 -5.89 5.26
N LYS A 153 -1.53 -6.81 6.09
CA LYS A 153 -2.49 -7.84 5.67
C LYS A 153 -3.78 -7.22 5.13
N ALA A 154 -4.35 -6.24 5.84
CA ALA A 154 -5.57 -5.57 5.42
C ALA A 154 -5.40 -4.79 4.11
N ASP A 155 -4.29 -4.07 3.96
CA ASP A 155 -3.96 -3.33 2.73
C ASP A 155 -3.78 -4.25 1.53
N THR A 156 -3.06 -5.36 1.72
CA THR A 156 -2.84 -6.35 0.66
C THR A 156 -4.16 -6.97 0.21
N ALA A 157 -5.05 -7.31 1.16
CA ALA A 157 -6.37 -7.85 0.87
C ALA A 157 -7.25 -6.82 0.12
N ALA A 158 -7.23 -5.55 0.54
CA ALA A 158 -7.97 -4.48 -0.12
C ALA A 158 -7.51 -4.30 -1.57
N LEU A 159 -6.19 -4.26 -1.79
CA LEU A 159 -5.62 -4.13 -3.13
C LEU A 159 -5.96 -5.33 -4.02
N ALA A 160 -5.87 -6.56 -3.49
CA ALA A 160 -6.26 -7.75 -4.22
C ALA A 160 -7.75 -7.71 -4.61
N LYS A 161 -8.63 -7.29 -3.69
CA LYS A 161 -10.06 -7.17 -3.97
C LYS A 161 -10.37 -6.09 -5.01
N VAL A 162 -9.64 -4.96 -4.98
CA VAL A 162 -9.77 -3.90 -6.00
C VAL A 162 -9.37 -4.45 -7.38
N ARG A 163 -8.23 -5.13 -7.48
CA ARG A 163 -7.75 -5.74 -8.73
C ARG A 163 -8.73 -6.76 -9.29
N GLN A 164 -9.23 -7.66 -8.44
CA GLN A 164 -10.23 -8.65 -8.82
C GLN A 164 -11.47 -7.99 -9.44
N ARG A 165 -11.99 -6.93 -8.82
CA ARG A 165 -13.19 -6.22 -9.29
C ARG A 165 -12.95 -5.41 -10.56
N LEU A 166 -11.70 -5.02 -10.83
CA LEU A 166 -11.29 -4.39 -12.09
C LEU A 166 -10.99 -5.41 -13.19
N GLY A 167 -11.12 -6.72 -12.92
CA GLY A 167 -10.76 -7.77 -13.88
C GLY A 167 -9.25 -7.85 -14.16
N MET A 168 -8.41 -7.27 -13.28
CA MET A 168 -6.95 -7.37 -13.39
C MET A 168 -6.51 -8.72 -12.83
N SER A 169 -5.67 -9.45 -13.57
CA SER A 169 -5.08 -10.70 -13.11
C SER A 169 -4.35 -10.49 -11.78
N LEU A 170 -4.72 -11.26 -10.76
CA LEU A 170 -3.98 -11.33 -9.52
C LEU A 170 -2.74 -12.20 -9.74
N PRO A 171 -1.55 -11.82 -9.24
CA PRO A 171 -0.44 -12.76 -9.20
C PRO A 171 -0.87 -13.93 -8.30
N THR A 172 -0.80 -15.15 -8.83
CA THR A 172 -1.01 -16.37 -8.07
C THR A 172 0.07 -16.38 -6.98
N ILE A 173 -0.33 -16.19 -5.73
CA ILE A 173 0.54 -16.54 -4.61
C ILE A 173 0.50 -18.05 -4.57
N ASP A 174 1.49 -18.70 -5.18
CA ASP A 174 1.78 -20.10 -4.91
C ASP A 174 2.11 -20.19 -3.43
N THR A 175 1.10 -20.54 -2.63
CA THR A 175 1.31 -21.07 -1.30
C THR A 175 2.18 -22.29 -1.47
N LEU A 176 3.46 -22.17 -1.10
CA LEU A 176 4.36 -23.30 -0.89
C LEU A 176 3.62 -24.31 -0.01
N THR A 177 3.19 -25.39 -0.65
CA THR A 177 2.61 -26.59 -0.03
C THR A 177 3.66 -27.21 0.90
N PRO A 178 3.27 -27.71 2.08
CA PRO A 178 4.19 -28.21 3.12
C PRO A 178 5.02 -29.42 2.69
#